data_AF-A0A843L0C0-F1
#
_entry.id   AF-A0A843L0C0-F1
#
_cell.length_a   1.000
_cell.length_b   1.000
_cell.length_c   1.000
_cell.angle_alpha   90.00
_cell.angle_beta   90.00
_cell.angle_gamma   90.00
#
_symmetry.space_group_name_H-M   'P 1'
#
loop_
_entity.id
_entity.type
_entity.pdbx_description
1 polymer ?
#
loop_
_entity_poly.entity_id
_entity_poly.type
_entity_poly.pdbx_seq_one_letter_code
_entity_poly.pdbx_strand_id
1 'polypeptide(L)'
;MQPRLNHTWDDIEARLRSKGSSPEMIEHFRRCIDFHTFAAPGLLVGVFMVDYALELLNPPSGEKIYAVCETTKCLPDALQVVAHSTTGNHRLRVIPIGKFAITVNRPAETPLVDGIRVFVDGEKIGRYPTFALWYTKDPLFDPRTRGAALLDEIVDAGRDLLSYERVRV
;
A
#
# COMPACT_ATOMS: atom_id res chain seq x y z
N MET A 1 -4.47 9.42 15.41
CA MET A 1 -4.15 7.97 15.48
C MET A 1 -5.10 7.27 14.51
N GLN A 2 -4.63 6.40 13.61
CA GLN A 2 -5.55 5.65 12.74
C GLN A 2 -6.32 4.61 13.57
N PRO A 3 -7.59 4.34 13.22
CA PRO A 3 -8.36 3.35 13.95
C PRO A 3 -7.76 1.97 13.77
N ARG A 4 -7.64 1.24 14.88
CA ARG A 4 -7.41 -0.21 14.82
C ARG A 4 -8.72 -0.86 14.39
N LEU A 5 -8.66 -1.63 13.32
CA LEU A 5 -9.77 -2.47 12.92
C LEU A 5 -9.87 -3.66 13.89
N ASN A 6 -11.09 -4.07 14.23
CA ASN A 6 -11.33 -5.22 15.13
C ASN A 6 -11.18 -6.59 14.42
N HIS A 7 -10.62 -6.61 13.20
CA HIS A 7 -10.46 -7.84 12.42
C HIS A 7 -9.23 -8.58 12.91
N THR A 8 -9.39 -9.89 13.09
CA THR A 8 -8.27 -10.80 13.31
C THR A 8 -7.51 -11.04 12.01
N TRP A 9 -6.32 -11.62 12.10
CA TRP A 9 -5.61 -12.09 10.90
C TRP A 9 -6.47 -13.08 10.11
N ASP A 10 -7.15 -14.01 10.79
CA ASP A 10 -7.97 -15.05 10.16
C ASP A 10 -9.10 -14.45 9.31
N ASP A 11 -9.74 -13.36 9.77
CA ASP A 11 -10.77 -12.65 9.01
C ASP A 11 -10.20 -12.07 7.70
N ILE A 12 -9.03 -11.44 7.78
CA ILE A 12 -8.35 -10.82 6.63
C ILE A 12 -7.90 -11.89 5.65
N GLU A 13 -7.30 -12.97 6.14
CA GLU A 13 -6.85 -14.09 5.33
C GLU A 13 -8.02 -14.74 4.59
N ALA A 14 -9.13 -15.00 5.28
CA ALA A 14 -10.33 -15.55 4.67
C ALA A 14 -10.86 -14.66 3.54
N ARG A 15 -10.88 -13.34 3.73
CA ARG A 15 -11.31 -12.39 2.70
C ARG A 15 -10.36 -12.36 1.50
N LEU A 16 -9.04 -12.30 1.71
CA LEU A 16 -8.05 -12.36 0.64
C LEU A 16 -8.19 -13.65 -0.18
N ARG A 17 -8.35 -14.80 0.48
CA ARG A 17 -8.59 -16.09 -0.18
C ARG A 17 -9.88 -16.08 -1.00
N SER A 18 -10.97 -15.56 -0.44
CA SER A 18 -12.26 -15.45 -1.14
C SER A 18 -12.18 -14.61 -2.41
N LYS A 19 -11.27 -13.62 -2.46
CA LYS A 19 -11.03 -12.74 -3.61
C LYS A 19 -10.09 -13.36 -4.65
N GLY A 20 -9.50 -14.52 -4.35
CA GLY A 20 -8.52 -15.17 -5.22
C GLY A 20 -7.12 -14.54 -5.16
N SER A 21 -6.77 -13.84 -4.07
CA SER A 21 -5.40 -13.35 -3.87
C SER A 21 -4.40 -14.51 -3.89
N SER A 22 -3.23 -14.29 -4.49
CA SER A 22 -2.18 -15.30 -4.57
C SER A 22 -1.61 -15.63 -3.17
N PRO A 23 -1.01 -16.83 -2.98
CA PRO A 23 -0.34 -17.18 -1.73
C PRO A 23 0.75 -16.17 -1.33
N GLU A 24 1.48 -15.65 -2.32
CA GLU A 24 2.52 -14.64 -2.12
C GLU A 24 1.94 -13.32 -1.61
N MET A 25 0.82 -12.87 -2.20
CA MET A 25 0.13 -11.66 -1.73
C MET A 25 -0.37 -11.85 -0.29
N ILE A 26 -0.99 -12.98 0.04
CA ILE A 26 -1.45 -13.28 1.41
C ILE A 26 -0.26 -13.23 2.39
N GLU A 27 0.88 -13.80 2.02
CA GLU A 27 2.08 -13.76 2.85
C GLU A 27 2.64 -12.34 3.01
N HIS A 28 2.58 -11.49 1.98
CA HIS A 28 2.92 -10.07 2.09
C HIS A 28 2.02 -9.35 3.09
N PHE A 29 0.71 -9.59 3.06
CA PHE A 29 -0.22 -9.05 4.05
C PHE A 29 0.15 -9.47 5.46
N ARG A 30 0.38 -10.77 5.69
CA ARG A 30 0.75 -11.32 7.00
C ARG A 30 2.01 -10.65 7.55
N ARG A 31 3.10 -10.67 6.77
CA ARG A 31 4.39 -10.10 7.15
C ARG A 31 4.30 -8.60 7.43
N CYS A 32 3.52 -7.86 6.64
CA CYS A 32 3.32 -6.43 6.85
C CYS A 32 2.57 -6.16 8.15
N ILE A 33 1.48 -6.90 8.41
CA ILE A 33 0.68 -6.77 9.63
C ILE A 33 1.53 -7.07 10.86
N ASP A 34 2.32 -8.16 10.82
CA ASP A 34 3.23 -8.54 11.89
C ASP A 34 4.27 -7.45 12.16
N PHE A 35 4.90 -6.93 11.10
CA PHE A 35 5.89 -5.84 11.20
C PHE A 35 5.28 -4.54 11.75
N HIS A 36 4.07 -4.20 11.31
CA HIS A 36 3.37 -2.97 11.70
C HIS A 36 2.64 -3.10 13.06
N THR A 37 2.58 -4.30 13.63
CA THR A 37 1.90 -4.68 14.88
C THR A 37 0.38 -4.73 14.85
N PHE A 38 -0.27 -4.32 13.74
CA PHE A 38 -1.71 -4.46 13.52
C PHE A 38 -2.08 -4.16 12.06
N ALA A 39 -3.29 -4.58 11.64
CA ALA A 39 -3.84 -4.35 10.31
C ALA A 39 -4.36 -2.91 10.12
N ALA A 40 -3.45 -1.94 9.99
CA ALA A 40 -3.80 -0.57 9.68
C ALA A 40 -4.37 -0.45 8.25
N PRO A 41 -5.49 0.24 8.01
CA PRO A 41 -6.07 0.34 6.66
C PRO A 41 -5.07 0.90 5.62
N GLY A 42 -4.27 1.90 6.00
CA GLY A 42 -3.22 2.43 5.12
C GLY A 42 -2.11 1.44 4.81
N LEU A 43 -1.80 0.52 5.74
CA LEU A 43 -0.83 -0.55 5.47
C LEU A 43 -1.38 -1.55 4.44
N LEU A 44 -2.65 -1.96 4.59
CA LEU A 44 -3.32 -2.90 3.69
C LEU A 44 -3.35 -2.37 2.24
N VAL A 45 -3.72 -1.09 2.06
CA VAL A 45 -3.60 -0.40 0.77
C VAL A 45 -2.15 -0.39 0.29
N GLY A 46 -1.20 -0.14 1.19
CA GLY A 46 0.22 -0.14 0.88
C GLY A 46 0.74 -1.46 0.32
N VAL A 47 0.25 -2.60 0.80
CA VAL A 47 0.62 -3.92 0.24
C VAL A 47 0.22 -4.00 -1.23
N PHE A 48 -1.03 -3.64 -1.57
CA PHE A 48 -1.47 -3.59 -2.97
C PHE A 48 -0.68 -2.57 -3.82
N MET A 49 -0.32 -1.42 -3.24
CA MET A 49 0.47 -0.42 -3.95
C MET A 49 1.86 -0.93 -4.32
N VAL A 50 2.57 -1.57 -3.37
CA VAL A 50 3.92 -2.09 -3.63
C VAL A 50 3.87 -3.27 -4.60
N ASP A 51 2.92 -4.18 -4.40
CA ASP A 51 2.68 -5.30 -5.32
C ASP A 51 2.41 -4.81 -6.76
N TYR A 52 1.53 -3.82 -6.93
CA TYR A 52 1.25 -3.25 -8.25
C TYR A 52 2.47 -2.53 -8.86
N ALA A 53 3.21 -1.78 -8.05
CA ALA A 53 4.39 -1.05 -8.49
C ALA A 53 5.49 -2.00 -8.97
N LEU A 54 5.70 -3.13 -8.27
CA LEU A 54 6.68 -4.16 -8.62
C LEU A 54 6.27 -4.92 -9.89
N GLU A 55 4.98 -5.23 -10.07
CA GLU A 55 4.49 -5.83 -11.32
C GLU A 55 4.77 -4.91 -12.53
N LEU A 56 4.45 -3.61 -12.39
CA LEU A 56 4.65 -2.63 -13.45
C LEU A 56 6.14 -2.36 -13.75
N LEU A 57 6.99 -2.36 -12.72
CA LEU A 57 8.43 -2.20 -12.87
C LEU A 57 9.09 -3.46 -13.45
N ASN A 58 8.54 -4.64 -13.14
CA ASN A 58 9.00 -5.97 -13.54
C ASN A 58 10.51 -6.21 -13.30
N PRO A 59 11.05 -5.97 -12.09
CA PRO A 59 12.48 -6.11 -11.83
C PRO A 59 12.94 -7.58 -11.93
N PRO A 60 14.19 -7.85 -12.37
CA PRO A 60 14.77 -9.18 -12.22
C PRO A 60 14.74 -9.64 -10.77
N SER A 61 14.59 -10.95 -10.57
CA SER A 61 14.56 -11.53 -9.23
C SER A 61 15.79 -11.15 -8.41
N GLY A 62 15.58 -10.68 -7.19
CA GLY A 62 16.64 -10.26 -6.27
C GLY A 62 17.24 -8.87 -6.56
N GLU A 63 16.74 -8.14 -7.55
CA GLU A 63 17.21 -6.78 -7.83
C GLU A 63 16.89 -5.82 -6.68
N LYS A 64 17.81 -4.88 -6.40
CA LYS A 64 17.61 -3.87 -5.37
C LYS A 64 16.59 -2.83 -5.83
N ILE A 65 15.49 -2.71 -5.10
CA ILE A 65 14.49 -1.67 -5.33
C ILE A 65 14.78 -0.44 -4.48
N TYR A 66 14.73 0.74 -5.11
CA TYR A 66 14.74 2.04 -4.46
C TYR A 66 13.33 2.61 -4.46
N ALA A 67 12.99 3.35 -3.40
CA ALA A 67 11.65 3.84 -3.21
C ALA A 67 11.61 5.23 -2.56
N VAL A 68 10.62 6.02 -2.98
CA VAL A 68 10.18 7.26 -2.33
C VAL A 68 8.75 7.06 -1.85
N CYS A 69 8.47 7.40 -0.59
CA CYS A 69 7.12 7.41 -0.04
C CYS A 69 6.70 8.84 0.31
N GLU A 70 5.55 9.30 -0.20
CA GLU A 70 5.10 10.69 -0.07
C GLU A 70 4.31 10.97 1.23
N THR A 71 4.33 10.01 2.17
CA THR A 71 3.66 10.07 3.47
C THR A 71 4.41 9.27 4.52
N THR A 72 4.32 9.68 5.78
CA THR A 72 4.86 8.93 6.93
C THR A 72 3.87 7.90 7.49
N LYS A 73 2.64 7.85 6.97
CA LYS A 73 1.52 7.12 7.58
C LYS A 73 1.41 5.71 7.02
N CYS A 74 1.92 4.72 7.76
CA CYS A 74 1.79 3.28 7.54
C CYS A 74 2.44 2.75 6.24
N LEU A 75 2.23 3.44 5.11
CA LEU A 75 2.70 3.10 3.78
C LEU A 75 4.21 2.80 3.67
N PRO A 76 5.12 3.51 4.39
CA PRO A 76 6.54 3.13 4.39
C PRO A 76 6.80 1.67 4.75
N ASP A 77 6.00 1.06 5.63
CA ASP A 77 6.26 -0.29 6.13
C ASP A 77 6.01 -1.37 5.08
N ALA A 78 5.04 -1.16 4.18
CA ALA A 78 4.83 -2.06 3.04
C ALA A 78 6.07 -2.09 2.13
N LEU A 79 6.72 -0.95 1.88
CA LEU A 79 7.97 -0.88 1.10
C LEU A 79 9.12 -1.60 1.81
N GLN A 80 9.22 -1.46 3.14
CA GLN A 80 10.26 -2.10 3.94
C GLN A 80 10.13 -3.63 3.93
N VAL A 81 8.90 -4.13 4.02
CA VAL A 81 8.63 -5.57 4.12
C VAL A 81 8.62 -6.27 2.76
N VAL A 82 7.96 -5.68 1.76
CA VAL A 82 7.74 -6.32 0.46
C VAL A 82 8.90 -6.02 -0.50
N ALA A 83 9.29 -4.76 -0.66
CA ALA A 83 10.37 -4.37 -1.58
C ALA A 83 11.77 -4.43 -0.95
N HIS A 84 11.86 -4.71 0.36
CA HIS A 84 13.08 -4.64 1.15
C HIS A 84 13.78 -3.27 1.11
N SER A 85 13.08 -2.21 0.68
CA SER A 85 13.58 -0.85 0.64
C SER A 85 13.39 -0.22 2.02
N THR A 86 14.47 -0.03 2.78
CA THR A 86 14.41 0.47 4.15
C THR A 86 15.19 1.76 4.30
N THR A 87 14.88 2.53 5.35
CA THR A 87 15.65 3.73 5.68
C THR A 87 17.08 3.36 6.08
N GLY A 88 17.25 2.25 6.80
CA GLY A 88 18.56 1.75 7.25
C GLY A 88 19.48 1.24 6.14
N ASN A 89 18.93 0.77 5.01
CA ASN A 89 19.72 0.39 3.84
C ASN A 89 19.79 1.49 2.75
N HIS A 90 19.32 2.69 3.08
CA HIS A 90 19.31 3.87 2.21
C HIS A 90 18.53 3.71 0.89
N ARG A 91 17.61 2.75 0.81
CA ARG A 91 16.76 2.56 -0.37
C ARG A 91 15.35 3.12 -0.21
N LEU A 92 14.97 3.58 0.98
CA LEU A 92 13.69 4.26 1.20
C LEU A 92 13.91 5.69 1.66
N ARG A 93 13.35 6.64 0.90
CA ARG A 93 13.22 8.04 1.30
C ARG A 93 11.75 8.37 1.57
N VAL A 94 11.46 8.88 2.77
CA VAL A 94 10.11 9.36 3.10
C VAL A 94 10.07 10.88 2.99
N ILE A 95 9.17 11.41 2.16
CA ILE A 95 8.98 12.83 1.91
C ILE A 95 7.54 13.19 2.35
N PRO A 96 7.33 13.82 3.51
CA PRO A 96 6.01 13.96 4.13
C PRO A 96 5.16 15.08 3.50
N ILE A 97 4.85 14.99 2.21
CA ILE A 97 4.02 15.97 1.48
C ILE A 97 2.52 15.64 1.52
N GLY A 98 2.14 14.56 2.21
CA GLY A 98 0.75 14.24 2.51
C GLY A 98 0.00 13.51 1.40
N LYS A 99 0.68 13.16 0.30
CA LYS A 99 0.12 12.34 -0.77
C LYS A 99 0.26 10.86 -0.43
N PHE A 100 -0.79 10.08 -0.63
CA PHE A 100 -0.75 8.63 -0.44
C PHE A 100 -0.22 7.95 -1.71
N ALA A 101 1.09 8.09 -1.90
CA ALA A 101 1.79 7.68 -3.11
C ALA A 101 3.17 7.10 -2.79
N ILE A 102 3.60 6.16 -3.63
CA ILE A 102 4.95 5.62 -3.65
C ILE A 102 5.52 5.78 -5.06
N THR A 103 6.83 5.93 -5.15
CA THR A 103 7.58 5.77 -6.40
C THR A 103 8.64 4.70 -6.20
N VAL A 104 8.76 3.75 -7.12
CA VAL A 104 9.79 2.72 -7.10
C VAL A 104 10.63 2.76 -8.37
N ASN A 105 11.92 2.47 -8.24
CA ASN A 105 12.85 2.39 -9.36
C ASN A 105 13.94 1.33 -9.10
N ARG A 106 14.59 0.91 -10.19
CA ARG A 106 15.79 0.06 -10.18
C ARG A 106 17.04 0.86 -9.79
N PRO A 107 18.19 0.21 -9.53
CA PRO A 107 19.44 0.94 -9.34
C PRO A 107 19.72 1.86 -10.53
N ALA A 108 20.10 3.10 -10.25
CA ALA A 108 20.42 4.07 -11.27
C ALA A 108 21.87 3.91 -11.71
N GLU A 109 22.11 3.69 -13.02
CA GLU A 109 23.45 3.74 -13.64
C GLU A 109 23.77 5.14 -14.19
N THR A 110 22.73 5.98 -14.35
CA THR A 110 22.85 7.37 -14.80
C THR A 110 22.18 8.30 -13.78
N PRO A 111 22.34 9.64 -13.89
CA PRO A 111 21.67 10.58 -13.01
C PRO A 111 20.13 10.52 -13.05
N LEU A 112 19.56 9.87 -14.07
CA LEU A 112 18.12 9.69 -14.23
C LEU A 112 17.80 8.20 -14.39
N VAL A 113 16.72 7.76 -13.75
CA VAL A 113 16.23 6.39 -13.88
C VAL A 113 14.71 6.36 -14.02
N ASP A 114 14.22 5.48 -14.88
CA ASP A 114 12.77 5.27 -15.01
C ASP A 114 12.22 4.63 -13.74
N GLY A 115 11.05 5.12 -13.31
CA GLY A 115 10.34 4.63 -12.15
C GLY A 115 8.84 4.55 -12.38
N ILE A 116 8.17 3.85 -11.47
CA ILE A 116 6.72 3.74 -11.42
C ILE A 116 6.24 4.44 -10.16
N ARG A 117 5.39 5.44 -10.33
CA ARG A 117 4.69 6.12 -9.24
C ARG A 117 3.27 5.57 -9.13
N VAL A 118 2.91 4.98 -8.00
CA VAL A 118 1.57 4.45 -7.70
C VAL A 118 0.92 5.31 -6.61
N PHE A 119 -0.36 5.63 -6.76
CA PHE A 119 -1.09 6.48 -5.81
C PHE A 119 -2.57 6.08 -5.72
N VAL A 120 -3.20 6.44 -4.60
CA VAL A 120 -4.66 6.35 -4.45
C VAL A 120 -5.32 7.37 -5.38
N ASP A 121 -6.19 6.88 -6.26
CA ASP A 121 -6.83 7.67 -7.29
C ASP A 121 -8.14 8.30 -6.77
N GLY A 122 -8.16 9.63 -6.68
CA GLY A 122 -9.30 10.40 -6.17
C GLY A 122 -10.60 10.22 -6.98
N GLU A 123 -10.51 9.88 -8.26
CA GLU A 123 -11.68 9.63 -9.10
C GLU A 123 -12.21 8.19 -8.90
N LYS A 124 -11.32 7.22 -8.67
CA LYS A 124 -11.70 5.81 -8.51
C LYS A 124 -12.26 5.51 -7.12
N ILE A 125 -11.82 6.22 -6.07
CA ILE A 125 -12.30 5.98 -4.70
C ILE A 125 -13.80 6.24 -4.53
N GLY A 126 -14.45 7.01 -5.42
CA GLY A 126 -15.89 7.25 -5.37
C GLY A 126 -16.76 5.98 -5.51
N ARG A 127 -16.18 4.87 -5.99
CA ARG A 127 -16.85 3.56 -6.07
C ARG A 127 -16.90 2.83 -4.72
N TYR A 128 -16.11 3.28 -3.76
CA TYR A 128 -15.89 2.66 -2.45
C TYR A 128 -16.23 3.69 -1.36
N PRO A 129 -17.52 3.84 -1.01
CA PRO A 129 -17.99 4.96 -0.20
C PRO A 129 -17.37 4.97 1.21
N THR A 130 -17.15 3.82 1.83
CA THR A 130 -16.54 3.74 3.16
C THR A 130 -15.06 4.11 3.11
N PHE A 131 -14.35 3.63 2.09
CA PHE A 131 -12.96 3.97 1.83
C PHE A 131 -12.80 5.47 1.55
N ALA A 132 -13.68 6.05 0.73
CA ALA A 132 -13.67 7.47 0.42
C ALA A 132 -13.78 8.32 1.70
N LEU A 133 -14.75 8.01 2.58
CA LEU A 133 -14.92 8.70 3.86
C LEU A 133 -13.67 8.59 4.74
N TRP A 134 -13.09 7.39 4.83
CA TRP A 134 -11.86 7.16 5.59
C TRP A 134 -10.67 7.95 5.01
N TYR A 135 -10.50 7.91 3.69
CA TYR A 135 -9.36 8.50 2.99
C TYR A 135 -9.36 10.03 3.07
N THR A 136 -10.54 10.65 2.88
CA THR A 136 -10.70 12.11 2.97
C THR A 136 -10.78 12.61 4.42
N LYS A 137 -10.81 11.69 5.40
CA LYS A 137 -11.03 11.98 6.83
C LYS A 137 -12.36 12.71 7.06
N ASP A 138 -13.38 12.30 6.33
CA ASP A 138 -14.72 12.85 6.46
C ASP A 138 -15.25 12.58 7.90
N PRO A 139 -15.88 13.57 8.57
CA PRO A 139 -16.46 13.39 9.89
C PRO A 139 -17.52 12.28 9.99
N LEU A 140 -18.10 11.85 8.87
CA LEU A 140 -19.07 10.75 8.81
C LEU A 140 -18.42 9.36 8.93
N PHE A 141 -17.09 9.28 8.92
CA PHE A 141 -16.37 8.04 9.16
C PHE A 141 -16.25 7.74 10.67
N ASP A 142 -17.01 6.75 11.16
CA ASP A 142 -16.82 6.17 12.50
C ASP A 142 -16.23 4.75 12.38
N PRO A 143 -15.00 4.50 12.85
CA PRO A 143 -14.37 3.19 12.77
C PRO A 143 -15.12 2.08 13.51
N ARG A 144 -15.93 2.42 14.53
CA ARG A 144 -16.71 1.43 15.30
C ARG A 144 -17.87 0.85 14.49
N THR A 145 -18.42 1.63 13.56
CA THR A 145 -19.57 1.23 12.74
C THR A 145 -19.16 0.85 11.32
N ARG A 146 -18.07 1.42 10.81
CA ARG A 146 -17.62 1.27 9.42
C ARG A 146 -16.32 0.48 9.27
N GLY A 147 -15.70 0.03 10.36
CA GLY A 147 -14.41 -0.67 10.31
C GLY A 147 -14.43 -1.96 9.46
N ALA A 148 -15.50 -2.76 9.55
CA ALA A 148 -15.66 -3.96 8.73
C ALA A 148 -15.86 -3.64 7.25
N ALA A 149 -16.80 -2.75 6.94
CA ALA A 149 -17.01 -2.29 5.58
C ALA A 149 -15.75 -1.66 4.96
N LEU A 150 -14.92 -0.96 5.75
CA LEU A 150 -13.65 -0.43 5.27
C LEU A 150 -12.67 -1.53 4.86
N LEU A 151 -12.53 -2.58 5.69
CA LEU A 151 -11.66 -3.70 5.36
C LEU A 151 -12.14 -4.40 4.08
N ASP A 152 -13.44 -4.68 4.01
CA ASP A 152 -14.06 -5.32 2.85
C ASP A 152 -13.83 -4.50 1.59
N GLU A 153 -14.09 -3.19 1.62
CA GLU A 153 -13.85 -2.32 0.46
C GLU A 153 -12.37 -2.27 0.06
N ILE A 154 -11.42 -2.30 1.01
CA ILE A 154 -9.98 -2.34 0.68
C ILE A 154 -9.62 -3.64 -0.04
N VAL A 155 -10.09 -4.79 0.46
CA VAL A 155 -9.79 -6.10 -0.14
C VAL A 155 -10.53 -6.27 -1.48
N ASP A 156 -11.78 -5.84 -1.56
CA ASP A 156 -12.60 -5.96 -2.76
C ASP A 156 -12.12 -5.05 -3.88
N ALA A 157 -11.67 -3.83 -3.55
CA ALA A 157 -11.08 -2.91 -4.50
C ALA A 157 -9.68 -3.37 -4.94
N GLY A 158 -8.83 -3.80 -4.01
CA GLY A 158 -7.45 -4.15 -4.30
C GLY A 158 -6.72 -3.04 -5.07
N ARG A 159 -6.32 -3.32 -6.31
CA ARG A 159 -5.65 -2.35 -7.19
C ARG A 159 -6.60 -1.39 -7.91
N ASP A 160 -7.91 -1.61 -7.87
CA ASP A 160 -8.90 -0.78 -8.58
C ASP A 160 -9.06 0.62 -8.00
N LEU A 161 -8.64 0.86 -6.75
CA LEU A 161 -8.56 2.19 -6.14
C LEU A 161 -7.25 2.94 -6.46
N LEU A 162 -6.35 2.31 -7.21
CA LEU A 162 -5.01 2.82 -7.52
C LEU A 162 -4.91 3.29 -8.98
N SER A 163 -4.03 4.26 -9.20
CA SER A 163 -3.51 4.63 -10.51
C SER A 163 -1.99 4.72 -10.46
N TYR A 164 -1.37 4.74 -11.64
CA TYR A 164 0.07 4.84 -11.75
C TYR A 164 0.51 5.77 -12.88
N GLU A 165 1.73 6.26 -12.75
CA GLU A 165 2.44 7.07 -13.73
C GLU A 165 3.85 6.53 -13.94
N ARG A 166 4.35 6.60 -15.17
CA ARG A 166 5.79 6.44 -15.45
C ARG A 166 6.47 7.77 -15.18
N VAL A 167 7.50 7.74 -14.35
CA VAL A 167 8.25 8.95 -13.93
C VAL A 167 9.74 8.75 -14.17
N ARG A 168 10.49 9.86 -14.18
CA ARG A 168 11.95 9.81 -14.07
C ARG A 168 12.36 10.33 -12.69
N VAL A 169 13.21 9.57 -12.02
CA VAL A 169 13.78 9.85 -10.69
C VAL A 169 15.19 10.37 -10.85
#